data_AF-A0A843TXZ9-F1
#
_entry.id   AF-A0A843TXZ9-F1
#
_cell.length_a   1.000
_cell.length_b   1.000
_cell.length_c   1.000
_cell.angle_alpha   90.00
_cell.angle_beta   90.00
_cell.angle_gamma   90.00
#
_symmetry.space_group_name_H-M   'P 1'
#
loop_
_entity.id
_entity.type
_entity.pdbx_description
1 polymer ?
#
loop_
_entity_poly.entity_id
_entity_poly.type
_entity_poly.pdbx_seq_one_letter_code
_entity_poly.pdbx_strand_id
1 'polypeptide(L)'
;MNFSLQKQNAKPREAGTRLAASYINFYIANGGIIAPAFGDEKWDNEAFCVLSMAFPDHKVVMIKTAREICLGGGNIHCITQQQPALPTNSPKDNDVPA
;
A
#
# COMPACT_ATOMS: atom_id res chain seq x y z
N MET A 1 9.78 -34.11 5.11
CA MET A 1 9.81 -33.04 4.09
C MET A 1 10.89 -32.05 4.46
N ASN A 2 11.98 -31.98 3.69
CA ASN A 2 13.02 -30.96 3.89
C ASN A 2 12.65 -29.72 3.09
N PHE A 3 12.25 -28.64 3.78
CA PHE A 3 12.16 -27.32 3.17
C PHE A 3 13.58 -26.75 3.06
N SER A 4 14.22 -26.94 1.90
CA SER A 4 15.41 -26.19 1.53
C SER A 4 14.95 -24.80 1.08
N LEU A 5 15.16 -23.79 1.93
CA LEU A 5 14.94 -22.38 1.55
C LEU A 5 15.96 -22.04 0.46
N GLN A 6 15.52 -22.03 -0.80
CA GLN A 6 16.35 -21.56 -1.93
C GLN A 6 16.62 -20.06 -1.76
N LYS A 7 17.74 -19.71 -1.12
CA LYS A 7 18.24 -18.32 -0.99
C LYS A 7 18.70 -17.69 -2.32
N GLN A 8 18.53 -18.36 -3.46
CA GLN A 8 19.37 -18.11 -4.64
C GLN A 8 18.76 -17.20 -5.73
N ASN A 9 17.51 -16.74 -5.61
CA ASN A 9 16.87 -15.93 -6.67
C ASN A 9 16.65 -14.45 -6.32
N ALA A 10 16.83 -14.03 -5.07
CA ALA A 10 16.70 -12.62 -4.71
C ALA A 10 17.97 -11.86 -5.14
N LYS A 11 17.86 -11.00 -6.16
CA LYS A 11 18.97 -10.12 -6.55
C LYS A 11 19.19 -9.06 -5.48
N PRO A 12 20.41 -8.93 -4.91
CA PRO A 12 20.70 -7.90 -3.92
C PRO A 12 20.55 -6.51 -4.53
N ARG A 13 20.08 -5.56 -3.73
CA ARG A 13 20.00 -4.14 -4.10
C ARG A 13 21.34 -3.48 -3.80
N GLU A 14 22.04 -3.03 -4.83
CA GLU A 14 23.28 -2.27 -4.65
C GLU A 14 22.99 -0.83 -4.22
N ALA A 15 23.84 -0.28 -3.35
CA ALA A 15 23.73 1.11 -2.94
C ALA A 15 23.82 2.04 -4.15
N GLY A 16 22.99 3.09 -4.19
CA GLY A 16 22.89 3.99 -5.34
C GLY A 16 21.96 3.51 -6.47
N THR A 17 21.44 2.27 -6.39
CA THR A 17 20.41 1.82 -7.34
C THR A 17 19.15 2.67 -7.22
N ARG A 18 18.63 3.13 -8.37
CA ARG A 18 17.38 3.90 -8.40
C ARG A 18 16.21 3.06 -7.91
N LEU A 19 15.43 3.63 -6.99
CA LEU A 19 14.20 3.03 -6.48
C LEU A 19 13.01 3.51 -7.32
N ALA A 20 12.03 2.64 -7.54
CA ALA A 20 10.73 3.00 -8.11
C ALA A 20 9.80 3.59 -7.02
N ALA A 21 10.28 4.59 -6.28
CA ALA A 21 9.50 5.29 -5.27
C ALA A 21 8.39 6.10 -5.95
N SER A 22 7.13 5.79 -5.63
CA SER A 22 5.96 6.45 -6.20
C SER A 22 4.92 6.72 -5.13
N TYR A 23 4.48 7.98 -5.03
CA TYR A 23 3.39 8.39 -4.14
C TYR A 23 2.03 7.88 -4.60
N ILE A 24 1.87 7.50 -5.87
CA ILE A 24 0.61 6.92 -6.42
C ILE A 24 0.36 5.51 -5.86
N ASN A 25 1.38 4.83 -5.33
CA ASN A 25 1.26 3.48 -4.80
C ASN A 25 0.67 3.46 -3.37
N PHE A 26 -0.39 4.25 -3.16
CA PHE A 26 -1.16 4.34 -1.92
C PHE A 26 -2.34 3.36 -1.91
N TYR A 27 -2.90 3.13 -0.73
CA TYR A 27 -4.10 2.33 -0.52
C TYR A 27 -5.28 3.21 -0.08
N ILE A 28 -6.45 2.98 -0.68
CA ILE A 28 -7.71 3.62 -0.30
C ILE A 28 -8.47 2.66 0.61
N ALA A 29 -8.63 3.03 1.87
CA ALA A 29 -9.53 2.41 2.83
C ALA A 29 -10.85 3.18 2.88
N ASN A 30 -11.87 2.64 3.56
CA ASN A 30 -13.23 3.21 3.58
C ASN A 30 -13.31 4.72 3.84
N GLY A 31 -12.52 5.24 4.79
CA GLY A 31 -12.47 6.67 5.12
C GLY A 31 -11.04 7.18 5.27
N GLY A 32 -10.07 6.50 4.64
CA GLY A 32 -8.67 6.84 4.82
C GLY A 32 -7.81 6.51 3.61
N ILE A 33 -6.73 7.27 3.44
CA ILE A 33 -5.69 7.03 2.45
C ILE A 33 -4.42 6.65 3.20
N ILE A 34 -3.84 5.49 2.91
CA ILE A 34 -2.54 5.07 3.45
C ILE A 34 -1.51 5.26 2.35
N ALA A 35 -0.71 6.31 2.45
CA ALA A 35 0.23 6.73 1.42
C ALA A 35 1.69 6.59 1.89
N PRO A 36 2.63 6.30 0.98
CA PRO A 36 4.03 6.16 1.35
C PRO A 36 4.69 7.52 1.54
N ALA A 37 5.63 7.59 2.49
CA ALA A 37 6.61 8.67 2.58
C ALA A 37 8.02 8.09 2.38
N PHE A 38 8.90 8.88 1.76
CA PHE A 38 10.24 8.44 1.36
C PHE A 38 11.38 9.17 2.07
N GLY A 39 11.06 10.11 2.96
CA GLY A 39 12.04 10.90 3.71
C GLY A 39 12.50 12.16 2.98
N ASP A 40 11.79 12.57 1.93
CA ASP A 40 11.97 13.86 1.27
C ASP A 40 10.84 14.77 1.73
N GLU A 41 11.11 15.62 2.71
CA GLU A 41 10.09 16.44 3.38
C GLU A 41 9.30 17.31 2.39
N LYS A 42 9.95 17.85 1.35
CA LYS A 42 9.28 18.68 0.35
C LYS A 42 8.24 17.85 -0.42
N TRP A 43 8.66 16.72 -0.97
CA TRP A 43 7.77 15.91 -1.81
C TRP A 43 6.77 15.07 -1.00
N ASP A 44 7.14 14.64 0.21
CA ASP A 44 6.23 13.97 1.15
C ASP A 44 5.08 14.92 1.53
N ASN A 45 5.38 16.20 1.81
CA ASN A 45 4.37 17.21 2.11
C ASN A 45 3.49 17.56 0.89
N GLU A 46 4.08 17.70 -0.30
CA GLU A 46 3.32 17.94 -1.53
C GLU A 46 2.35 16.79 -1.80
N ALA A 47 2.81 15.53 -1.67
CA ALA A 47 1.97 14.36 -1.85
C ALA A 47 0.82 14.32 -0.84
N PHE A 48 1.08 14.63 0.43
CA PHE A 48 0.05 14.73 1.46
C PHE A 48 -1.02 15.78 1.09
N CYS A 49 -0.60 16.97 0.66
CA CYS A 49 -1.50 18.05 0.26
C CYS A 49 -2.37 17.64 -0.93
N VAL A 50 -1.77 17.12 -2.00
CA VAL A 50 -2.48 16.68 -3.20
C VAL A 50 -3.48 15.58 -2.87
N LEU A 51 -3.09 14.57 -2.08
CA LEU A 51 -3.99 13.49 -1.69
C LEU A 51 -5.15 14.00 -0.81
N SER A 52 -4.88 14.93 0.09
CA SER A 52 -5.91 15.52 0.96
C SER A 52 -6.93 16.34 0.15
N MET A 53 -6.46 17.04 -0.89
CA MET A 53 -7.34 17.77 -1.82
C MET A 53 -8.14 16.84 -2.72
N ALA A 54 -7.53 15.75 -3.19
CA ALA A 54 -8.19 14.78 -4.07
C ALA A 54 -9.25 13.93 -3.34
N PHE A 55 -9.05 13.66 -2.05
CA PHE A 55 -9.93 12.82 -1.22
C PHE A 55 -10.36 13.58 0.05
N PRO A 56 -11.19 14.63 -0.07
CA PRO A 56 -11.53 15.51 1.05
C PRO A 56 -12.24 14.80 2.22
N ASP A 57 -12.97 13.72 1.94
CA ASP A 57 -13.67 12.92 2.95
C ASP A 57 -12.81 11.80 3.56
N HIS A 58 -11.53 11.69 3.16
CA HIS A 58 -10.63 10.65 3.66
C HIS A 58 -9.51 11.25 4.51
N LYS A 59 -9.18 10.57 5.61
CA LYS A 59 -7.99 10.90 6.39
C LYS A 59 -6.74 10.37 5.69
N VAL A 60 -5.86 11.26 5.25
CA VAL A 60 -4.55 10.87 4.69
C VAL A 60 -3.55 10.55 5.82
N VAL A 61 -2.92 9.38 5.73
CA VAL A 61 -1.90 8.89 6.67
C VAL A 61 -0.64 8.53 5.89
N MET A 62 0.43 9.29 6.13
CA MET A 62 1.74 9.08 5.50
C MET A 62 2.60 8.10 6.31
N ILE A 63 3.03 7.01 5.69
CA ILE A 63 3.86 5.97 6.33
C ILE A 63 5.34 6.27 6.11
N LYS A 64 6.00 6.83 7.13
CA LYS A 64 7.42 7.25 7.09
C LYS A 64 8.41 6.11 6.81
N THR A 65 8.04 4.88 7.14
CA THR A 65 8.89 3.69 6.93
C THR A 65 8.61 2.96 5.61
N ALA A 66 7.73 3.50 4.76
CA ALA A 66 7.34 2.86 3.49
C ALA A 66 8.50 2.68 2.50
N ARG A 67 9.59 3.44 2.67
CA ARG A 67 10.84 3.26 1.93
C ARG A 67 11.35 1.81 2.01
N GLU A 68 11.19 1.13 3.15
CA GLU A 68 11.65 -0.25 3.32
C GLU A 68 10.88 -1.23 2.42
N ILE A 69 9.61 -0.95 2.14
CA ILE A 69 8.80 -1.72 1.19
C ILE A 69 9.30 -1.47 -0.25
N CYS A 70 9.66 -0.22 -0.56
CA CYS A 70 10.22 0.17 -1.85
C CYS A 70 11.57 -0.51 -2.17
N LEU A 71 12.37 -0.83 -1.14
CA LEU A 71 13.56 -1.66 -1.30
C LEU A 71 13.23 -3.06 -1.84
N GLY A 72 12.05 -3.60 -1.53
CA GLY A 72 11.54 -4.87 -2.05
C GLY A 72 10.97 -4.79 -3.48
N GLY A 73 10.81 -3.60 -4.08
CA GLY A 73 10.35 -3.44 -5.46
C GLY A 73 8.87 -3.08 -5.65
N GLY A 74 8.14 -2.81 -4.57
CA GLY A 74 6.76 -2.31 -4.62
C GLY A 74 6.50 -1.31 -3.51
N ASN A 75 5.24 -1.01 -3.21
CA ASN A 75 4.88 -0.21 -2.05
C ASN A 75 3.53 -0.66 -1.48
N ILE A 76 2.91 0.17 -0.64
CA ILE A 76 1.66 -0.09 0.09
C ILE A 76 0.60 -0.73 -0.80
N HIS A 77 0.28 -0.15 -1.97
CA HIS A 77 -0.74 -0.70 -2.87
C HIS A 77 -0.43 -2.14 -3.30
N CYS A 78 0.82 -2.41 -3.66
CA CYS A 78 1.26 -3.72 -4.15
C CYS A 78 1.15 -4.85 -3.11
N ILE A 79 1.09 -4.52 -1.82
CA ILE A 79 1.05 -5.49 -0.72
C ILE A 79 -0.30 -5.54 -0.01
N THR A 80 -1.31 -4.86 -0.55
CA THR A 80 -2.67 -4.81 -0.01
C THR A 80 -3.66 -5.38 -1.00
N GLN A 81 -4.71 -6.05 -0.49
CA GLN A 81 -5.85 -6.49 -1.27
C GLN A 81 -7.13 -6.12 -0.51
N GLN A 82 -7.96 -5.25 -1.07
CA GLN A 82 -9.23 -4.88 -0.47
C GLN A 82 -10.25 -6.00 -0.63
N GLN A 83 -11.02 -6.24 0.43
CA GLN A 83 -12.25 -7.03 0.38
C GLN A 83 -13.42 -6.07 0.62
N PRO A 84 -14.29 -5.85 -0.37
CA PRO A 84 -15.49 -5.06 -0.19
C PRO A 84 -16.39 -5.65 0.89
N ALA A 85 -17.09 -4.78 1.63
CA ALA A 85 -18.18 -5.23 2.48
C ALA A 85 -19.31 -5.79 1.60
N LEU A 86 -20.09 -6.73 2.15
CA LEU A 86 -21.32 -7.16 1.49
C LEU A 86 -22.22 -5.94 1.27
N PRO A 87 -22.90 -5.84 0.12
CA PRO A 87 -23.98 -4.89 -0.06
C PRO A 87 -24.96 -4.99 1.11
N THR A 88 -25.44 -3.86 1.62
CA THR A 88 -26.37 -3.81 2.77
C THR A 88 -27.71 -4.53 2.51
N ASN A 89 -27.98 -4.90 1.24
CA ASN A 89 -29.16 -5.63 0.80
C ASN A 89 -28.84 -7.06 0.34
N SER A 90 -27.63 -7.57 0.57
CA SER A 90 -27.30 -8.95 0.22
C SER A 90 -28.00 -9.95 1.15
N PRO A 91 -28.47 -11.09 0.64
CA PRO A 91 -28.97 -12.17 1.48
C PRO A 91 -27.89 -12.54 2.50
N LYS A 92 -28.28 -12.73 3.76
CA LYS A 92 -27.34 -13.22 4.78
C LYS A 92 -26.98 -14.65 4.42
N ASP A 93 -25.83 -15.16 4.86
CA ASP A 93 -25.40 -16.53 4.56
C ASP A 93 -26.44 -17.60 4.97
N ASN A 94 -27.33 -17.28 5.92
CA ASN A 94 -28.45 -18.12 6.36
C ASN A 94 -29.67 -18.11 5.41
N ASP A 95 -29.69 -17.22 4.42
CA ASP A 95 -30.77 -17.05 3.44
C ASP A 95 -30.48 -17.81 2.12
N VAL A 96 -29.30 -18.42 1.98
CA VAL A 96 -28.95 -19.28 0.85
C VAL A 96 -29.33 -20.73 1.19
N PRO A 97 -30.30 -21.35 0.49
CA PRO A 97 -30.63 -22.75 0.75
C PRO A 97 -29.43 -23.65 0.42
N ALA A 98 -29.23 -24.67 1.25
CA ALA A 98 -28.15 -25.66 1.14
C ALA A 98 -28.11 -26.39 -0.22
#